data_AF-A0A2G8SHP2-F1
#
_entry.id   AF-A0A2G8SHP2-F1
#
_cell.length_a   1.000
_cell.length_b   1.000
_cell.length_c   1.000
_cell.angle_alpha   90.00
_cell.angle_beta   90.00
_cell.angle_gamma   90.00
#
_symmetry.space_group_name_H-M   'P 1'
#
loop_
_entity.id
_entity.type
_entity.pdbx_description
1 polymer ?
#
loop_
_entity_poly.entity_id
_entity_poly.type
_entity_poly.pdbx_seq_one_letter_code
_entity_poly.pdbx_strand_id
1 'polypeptide(L)'
;MDACPEFPLLQRLKTTLTMSLPYCSGILEVPPEALKLYYGGQDARCVHPVVASLRLPSLSSKPSHRFIDLQETATSNDPSGLEALANACEQARFGRGEETVLDETYRKAGKMDTDDFMTGLDIEATGLRDAVQLGLLSDKDEKRGVRAELYKLNVYGEGAFFKPHKDTPRSQSMFGSLVVVFPTPHAGGALVLRHNDDQFTFDAAALLSGRTSSIAYVAFFSDVEHEVAPVLSGHRVTLTYNLYYGTRRNIPAPARGLEVFQPPHASASTVKAALAALLDAPTFLPRGGTLGFGLRHAYPIPKVWTHGMESPLKSLGAWLKGSDAALFAACTALGVKPHLRLVCRDYEPGCESEIVLNQMLELGDCIESPEAALLSDGGRRVTDSYTFTGDAQKPWESVLYRDSFGLTVHWVTKASAKDGPRSAYVAYGNEASLDWLYTGVCLLVDVEPYVYRSGERGAWRV
;
A
#
# COMPACT_ATOMS: atom_id res chain seq x y z
N MET A 1 -25.31 4.67 -27.12
CA MET A 1 -24.93 5.77 -26.21
C MET A 1 -23.46 5.96 -26.41
N ASP A 2 -23.10 6.77 -27.41
CA ASP A 2 -21.72 6.97 -27.82
C ASP A 2 -21.06 7.91 -26.81
N ALA A 3 -19.96 7.47 -26.21
CA ALA A 3 -19.18 8.28 -25.27
C ALA A 3 -18.63 9.52 -26.00
N CYS A 4 -18.96 10.71 -25.50
CA CYS A 4 -18.37 11.96 -26.00
C CYS A 4 -16.84 11.95 -25.86
N PRO A 5 -16.08 12.56 -26.79
CA PRO A 5 -14.63 12.54 -26.77
C PRO A 5 -14.10 13.39 -25.62
N GLU A 6 -13.57 12.72 -24.60
CA GLU A 6 -12.87 13.37 -23.51
C GLU A 6 -11.55 14.01 -24.01
N PHE A 7 -11.04 15.10 -23.38
CA PHE A 7 -9.80 15.76 -23.78
C PHE A 7 -8.69 14.70 -23.82
N PRO A 8 -8.16 14.33 -24.99
CA PRO A 8 -7.41 13.08 -25.12
C PRO A 8 -6.17 13.03 -24.22
N LEU A 9 -5.56 14.19 -23.97
CA LEU A 9 -4.40 14.30 -23.09
C LEU A 9 -4.76 14.17 -21.60
N LEU A 10 -5.95 14.63 -21.20
CA LEU A 10 -6.44 14.47 -19.83
C LEU A 10 -6.78 13.00 -19.56
N GLN A 11 -7.45 12.34 -20.51
CA GLN A 11 -7.70 10.91 -20.45
C GLN A 11 -6.42 10.09 -20.40
N ARG A 12 -5.46 10.43 -21.26
CA ARG A 12 -4.14 9.80 -21.23
C ARG A 12 -3.50 9.93 -19.85
N LEU A 13 -3.53 11.12 -19.24
CA LEU A 13 -2.98 11.33 -17.90
C LEU A 13 -3.74 10.50 -16.86
N LYS A 14 -5.07 10.55 -16.85
CA LYS A 14 -5.93 9.80 -15.92
C LYS A 14 -5.68 8.30 -16.01
N THR A 15 -5.72 7.74 -17.21
CA THR A 15 -5.42 6.33 -17.49
C THR A 15 -4.01 5.96 -17.05
N THR A 16 -3.01 6.82 -17.32
CA THR A 16 -1.62 6.57 -16.85
C THR A 16 -1.54 6.49 -15.31
N LEU A 17 -2.32 7.30 -14.60
CA LEU A 17 -2.35 7.32 -13.14
C LEU A 17 -3.13 6.14 -12.53
N THR A 18 -4.14 5.62 -13.22
CA THR A 18 -5.02 4.55 -12.70
C THR A 18 -4.59 3.14 -13.11
N MET A 19 -3.81 2.97 -14.19
CA MET A 19 -3.42 1.65 -14.72
C MET A 19 -2.39 0.87 -13.89
N SER A 20 -1.82 1.44 -12.81
CA SER A 20 -0.88 0.68 -11.96
C SER A 20 -1.62 -0.40 -11.17
N LEU A 21 -0.99 -1.52 -10.87
CA LEU A 21 -1.56 -2.45 -9.88
C LEU A 21 -1.16 -2.01 -8.47
N PRO A 22 -1.94 -2.38 -7.45
CA PRO A 22 -1.59 -2.07 -6.07
C PRO A 22 -0.65 -3.13 -5.45
N TYR A 23 -0.18 -4.08 -6.26
CA TYR A 23 0.67 -5.19 -5.84
C TYR A 23 1.56 -5.69 -6.98
N CYS A 24 2.61 -6.44 -6.62
CA CYS A 24 3.40 -7.26 -7.52
C CYS A 24 3.49 -8.69 -6.99
N SER A 25 3.66 -9.67 -7.86
CA SER A 25 3.75 -11.08 -7.46
C SER A 25 4.59 -11.91 -8.43
N GLY A 26 4.99 -13.09 -7.97
CA GLY A 26 5.80 -14.00 -8.76
C GLY A 26 6.08 -15.33 -8.07
N ILE A 27 6.91 -16.13 -8.73
CA ILE A 27 7.52 -17.35 -8.20
C ILE A 27 9.03 -17.15 -8.16
N LEU A 28 9.68 -17.73 -7.16
CA LEU A 28 11.12 -17.75 -7.04
C LEU A 28 11.59 -19.17 -6.73
N GLU A 29 12.45 -19.72 -7.57
CA GLU A 29 13.22 -20.92 -7.22
C GLU A 29 14.22 -20.60 -6.11
N VAL A 30 14.29 -21.48 -5.11
CA VAL A 30 15.13 -21.27 -3.92
C VAL A 30 15.93 -22.54 -3.59
N PRO A 31 17.11 -22.39 -2.98
CA PRO A 31 17.85 -23.56 -2.51
C PRO A 31 17.09 -24.28 -1.39
N PRO A 32 17.32 -25.60 -1.19
CA PRO A 32 16.63 -26.38 -0.14
C PRO A 32 16.74 -25.77 1.26
N GLU A 33 17.88 -25.14 1.58
CA GLU A 33 18.07 -24.46 2.87
C GLU A 33 17.04 -23.35 3.12
N ALA A 34 16.54 -22.69 2.08
CA ALA A 34 15.52 -21.65 2.21
C ALA A 34 14.13 -22.19 2.59
N LEU A 35 13.91 -23.50 2.43
CA LEU A 35 12.65 -24.19 2.73
C LEU A 35 12.66 -24.85 4.12
N LYS A 36 13.72 -24.63 4.90
CA LYS A 36 13.87 -25.13 6.26
C LYS A 36 13.33 -24.14 7.28
N LEU A 37 12.53 -24.65 8.22
CA LEU A 37 12.00 -23.90 9.35
C LEU A 37 12.32 -24.59 10.68
N TYR A 38 12.73 -23.80 11.65
CA TYR A 38 12.98 -24.23 13.03
C TYR A 38 12.02 -23.49 13.95
N TYR A 39 11.44 -24.19 14.93
CA TYR A 39 10.41 -23.64 15.82
C TYR A 39 10.40 -24.28 17.20
N GLY A 40 9.85 -23.59 18.20
CA GLY A 40 9.53 -24.16 19.51
C GLY A 40 10.67 -24.26 20.53
N GLY A 41 11.36 -23.16 20.84
CA GLY A 41 12.28 -23.07 21.99
C GLY A 41 12.83 -21.65 22.25
N GLN A 42 13.23 -21.35 23.49
CA GLN A 42 13.83 -20.05 23.88
C GLN A 42 15.12 -19.70 23.11
N ASP A 43 15.73 -20.72 22.46
CA ASP A 43 17.01 -20.69 21.75
C ASP A 43 16.87 -20.72 20.21
N ALA A 44 15.69 -20.46 19.61
CA ALA A 44 15.58 -20.25 18.15
C ALA A 44 16.55 -19.16 17.64
N ARG A 45 17.03 -18.29 18.55
CA ARG A 45 18.05 -17.26 18.36
C ARG A 45 19.48 -17.77 18.15
N CYS A 46 19.81 -19.02 18.51
CA CYS A 46 21.19 -19.46 18.73
C CYS A 46 21.84 -20.22 17.56
N VAL A 47 21.17 -20.43 16.41
CA VAL A 47 21.72 -21.22 15.30
C VAL A 47 22.16 -20.34 14.14
N HIS A 48 23.21 -19.53 14.36
CA HIS A 48 23.96 -18.92 13.26
C HIS A 48 24.84 -20.02 12.61
N PRO A 49 25.00 -20.10 11.27
CA PRO A 49 25.75 -21.17 10.60
C PRO A 49 27.27 -21.25 10.93
N VAL A 50 27.77 -20.47 11.89
CA VAL A 50 29.18 -20.44 12.32
C VAL A 50 29.38 -21.05 13.72
N VAL A 51 28.33 -21.21 14.53
CA VAL A 51 28.48 -21.55 15.98
C VAL A 51 28.31 -23.05 16.27
N ALA A 52 28.11 -23.91 15.26
CA ALA A 52 28.00 -25.36 15.42
C ALA A 52 29.28 -26.07 15.93
N SER A 53 30.36 -25.34 16.24
CA SER A 53 31.68 -25.89 16.59
C SER A 53 32.11 -25.71 18.05
N LEU A 54 31.30 -25.11 18.93
CA LEU A 54 31.67 -24.94 20.35
C LEU A 54 30.76 -25.75 21.28
N ARG A 55 31.30 -26.86 21.80
CA ARG A 55 30.71 -27.64 22.90
C ARG A 55 30.82 -26.85 24.21
N LEU A 56 29.68 -26.52 24.82
CA LEU A 56 29.59 -26.10 26.23
C LEU A 56 28.70 -27.07 27.04
N PRO A 57 28.90 -27.16 28.37
CA PRO A 57 28.51 -28.32 29.17
C PRO A 57 27.09 -28.24 29.75
N SER A 58 26.63 -29.42 30.16
CA SER A 58 25.26 -29.81 30.51
C SER A 58 24.51 -28.95 31.54
N LEU A 59 23.29 -28.55 31.18
CA LEU A 59 22.19 -28.20 32.09
C LEU A 59 20.92 -28.96 31.67
N SER A 60 20.16 -29.42 32.65
CA SER A 60 19.10 -30.43 32.53
C SER A 60 17.75 -29.87 32.08
N SER A 61 17.51 -29.90 30.77
CA SER A 61 16.26 -30.22 30.07
C SER A 61 16.55 -29.88 28.60
N LYS A 62 16.57 -30.86 27.69
CA LYS A 62 16.86 -30.56 26.28
C LYS A 62 15.73 -29.65 25.76
N PRO A 63 15.99 -28.39 25.34
CA PRO A 63 14.99 -27.67 24.57
C PRO A 63 14.76 -28.46 23.28
N SER A 64 13.53 -28.93 23.06
CA SER A 64 13.17 -29.69 21.87
C SER A 64 13.06 -28.73 20.69
N HIS A 65 14.19 -28.37 20.07
CA HIS A 65 14.15 -27.65 18.80
C HIS A 65 13.39 -28.52 17.79
N ARG A 66 12.21 -28.06 17.38
CA ARG A 66 11.42 -28.71 16.33
C ARG A 66 11.87 -28.15 14.98
N PHE A 67 11.84 -29.01 13.98
CA PHE A 67 12.34 -28.72 12.64
C PHE A 67 11.37 -29.29 11.63
N ILE A 68 11.18 -28.57 10.53
CA ILE A 68 10.41 -29.02 9.38
C ILE A 68 11.12 -28.61 8.09
N ASP A 69 11.23 -29.58 7.17
CA ASP A 69 11.67 -29.34 5.80
C ASP A 69 10.43 -29.22 4.91
N LEU A 70 10.13 -28.01 4.45
CA LEU A 70 8.92 -27.76 3.68
C LEU A 70 9.00 -28.34 2.26
N GLN A 71 10.20 -28.59 1.73
CA GLN A 71 10.37 -29.28 0.45
C GLN A 71 9.99 -30.75 0.58
N GLU A 72 10.42 -31.42 1.66
CA GLU A 72 10.04 -32.81 1.91
C GLU A 72 8.53 -32.94 2.06
N THR A 73 7.88 -32.03 2.80
CA THR A 73 6.41 -32.03 2.95
C THR A 73 5.66 -31.80 1.65
N ALA A 74 6.27 -31.15 0.65
CA ALA A 74 5.69 -30.97 -0.67
C ALA A 74 5.67 -32.28 -1.48
N THR A 75 6.58 -33.20 -1.18
CA THR A 75 6.74 -34.49 -1.86
C THR A 75 6.14 -35.66 -1.10
N SER A 76 6.04 -35.55 0.23
CA SER A 76 5.47 -36.57 1.08
C SER A 76 3.97 -36.32 1.28
N ASN A 77 3.18 -37.39 1.30
CA ASN A 77 1.77 -37.32 1.70
C ASN A 77 1.60 -37.39 3.24
N ASP A 78 2.65 -37.09 4.01
CA ASP A 78 2.63 -37.15 5.47
C ASP A 78 2.33 -35.76 6.05
N PRO A 79 1.12 -35.53 6.59
CA PRO A 79 0.75 -34.24 7.15
C PRO A 79 1.35 -33.99 8.55
N SER A 80 1.95 -35.01 9.19
CA SER A 80 2.29 -34.96 10.62
C SER A 80 3.22 -33.79 10.99
N GLY A 81 4.20 -33.45 10.13
CA GLY A 81 5.08 -32.31 10.32
C GLY A 81 4.34 -30.97 10.28
N LEU A 82 3.44 -30.80 9.30
CA LEU A 82 2.65 -29.57 9.13
C LEU A 82 1.60 -29.41 10.24
N GLU A 83 1.00 -30.52 10.68
CA GLU A 83 0.11 -30.55 11.86
C GLU A 83 0.86 -30.19 13.13
N ALA A 84 2.08 -30.72 13.33
CA ALA A 84 2.91 -30.39 14.48
C ALA A 84 3.35 -28.92 14.48
N LEU A 85 3.59 -28.33 13.30
CA LEU A 85 3.87 -26.90 13.15
C LEU A 85 2.61 -26.07 13.47
N ALA A 86 1.45 -26.43 12.91
CA ALA A 86 0.18 -25.75 13.17
C ALA A 86 -0.20 -25.78 14.66
N ASN A 87 0.00 -26.91 15.33
CA ASN A 87 -0.25 -27.10 16.76
C ASN A 87 0.73 -26.33 17.66
N ALA A 88 1.89 -25.94 17.14
CA ALA A 88 2.85 -25.11 17.86
C ALA A 88 2.55 -23.61 17.72
N CYS A 89 1.69 -23.21 16.78
CA CYS A 89 1.29 -21.82 16.62
C CYS A 89 0.30 -21.37 17.70
N GLU A 90 0.40 -20.10 18.08
CA GLU A 90 -0.62 -19.44 18.87
C GLU A 90 -1.83 -19.11 17.99
N GLN A 91 -3.02 -19.03 18.59
CA GLN A 91 -4.19 -18.57 17.86
C GLN A 91 -4.02 -17.09 17.47
N ALA A 92 -4.16 -16.82 16.19
CA ALA A 92 -3.88 -15.50 15.66
C ALA A 92 -5.02 -14.51 16.00
N ARG A 93 -4.68 -13.46 16.74
CA ARG A 93 -5.57 -12.33 17.05
C ARG A 93 -5.63 -11.33 15.88
N PHE A 94 -6.60 -10.41 15.90
CA PHE A 94 -6.66 -9.29 14.95
C PHE A 94 -7.02 -7.99 15.70
N GLY A 95 -6.62 -6.84 15.16
CA GLY A 95 -7.03 -5.54 15.69
C GLY A 95 -8.46 -5.22 15.31
N ARG A 96 -9.27 -4.68 16.22
CA ARG A 96 -10.60 -4.12 15.95
C ARG A 96 -10.67 -2.76 16.64
N GLY A 97 -10.37 -1.70 15.89
CA GLY A 97 -10.16 -0.38 16.48
C GLY A 97 -8.94 -0.41 17.41
N GLU A 98 -9.15 -0.10 18.69
CA GLU A 98 -8.08 -0.04 19.71
C GLU A 98 -7.82 -1.37 20.44
N GLU A 99 -8.63 -2.41 20.17
CA GLU A 99 -8.54 -3.70 20.84
C GLU A 99 -7.89 -4.76 19.97
N THR A 100 -7.06 -5.63 20.56
CA THR A 100 -6.62 -6.87 19.90
C THR A 100 -7.53 -8.01 20.33
N VAL A 101 -8.34 -8.50 19.40
CA VAL A 101 -9.44 -9.45 19.64
C VAL A 101 -9.08 -10.83 19.10
N LEU A 102 -9.47 -11.87 19.84
CA LEU A 102 -9.50 -13.25 19.37
C LEU A 102 -10.96 -13.61 19.05
N ASP A 103 -11.27 -13.75 17.77
CA ASP A 103 -12.60 -14.18 17.29
C ASP A 103 -12.42 -15.07 16.05
N GLU A 104 -12.63 -16.36 16.24
CA GLU A 104 -12.48 -17.39 15.21
C GLU A 104 -13.50 -17.26 14.07
N THR A 105 -14.60 -16.53 14.28
CA THR A 105 -15.55 -16.22 13.19
C THR A 105 -14.98 -15.18 12.23
N TYR A 106 -13.92 -14.47 12.64
CA TYR A 106 -13.27 -13.43 11.85
C TYR A 106 -11.88 -13.84 11.35
N ARG A 107 -11.10 -14.50 12.21
CA ARG A 107 -9.77 -15.03 11.87
C ARG A 107 -9.57 -16.39 12.52
N LYS A 108 -9.38 -17.41 11.69
CA LYS A 108 -8.96 -18.75 12.12
C LYS A 108 -7.62 -19.04 11.46
N ALA A 109 -6.53 -18.86 12.21
CA ALA A 109 -5.17 -19.11 11.74
C ALA A 109 -4.22 -19.32 12.93
N GLY A 110 -3.16 -20.11 12.73
CA GLY A 110 -2.01 -20.13 13.63
C GLY A 110 -1.02 -19.02 13.28
N LYS A 111 -0.50 -18.32 14.28
CA LYS A 111 0.58 -17.34 14.18
C LYS A 111 1.77 -17.79 15.04
N MET A 112 2.98 -17.48 14.60
CA MET A 112 4.18 -17.53 15.43
C MET A 112 4.98 -16.23 15.23
N ASP A 113 5.39 -15.62 16.34
CA ASP A 113 6.18 -14.39 16.33
C ASP A 113 7.66 -14.67 16.11
N THR A 114 8.43 -13.66 15.69
CA THR A 114 9.82 -13.82 15.25
C THR A 114 10.77 -14.38 16.32
N ASP A 115 10.38 -14.32 17.59
CA ASP A 115 11.17 -14.87 18.70
C ASP A 115 11.04 -16.40 18.82
N ASP A 116 10.03 -17.00 18.19
CA ASP A 116 9.65 -18.42 18.35
C ASP A 116 9.98 -19.29 17.14
N PHE A 117 10.42 -18.69 16.02
CA PHE A 117 10.86 -19.41 14.83
C PHE A 117 12.09 -18.80 14.16
N MET A 118 12.76 -19.62 13.36
CA MET A 118 13.83 -19.22 12.45
C MET A 118 13.58 -19.81 11.07
N THR A 119 13.87 -19.03 10.03
CA THR A 119 13.78 -19.46 8.63
C THR A 119 15.15 -19.45 7.97
N GLY A 120 15.41 -20.44 7.12
CA GLY A 120 16.58 -20.42 6.24
C GLY A 120 16.42 -19.51 5.01
N LEU A 121 15.23 -18.93 4.79
CA LEU A 121 14.98 -18.01 3.68
C LEU A 121 15.67 -16.66 3.92
N ASP A 122 16.73 -16.40 3.18
CA ASP A 122 17.35 -15.08 3.09
C ASP A 122 16.81 -14.33 1.85
N ILE A 123 15.87 -13.41 2.10
CA ILE A 123 15.24 -12.62 1.03
C ILE A 123 16.19 -11.63 0.34
N GLU A 124 17.32 -11.30 0.97
CA GLU A 124 18.36 -10.44 0.41
C GLU A 124 19.25 -11.27 -0.51
N ALA A 125 19.76 -12.42 -0.02
CA ALA A 125 20.62 -13.31 -0.80
C ALA A 125 19.91 -13.93 -2.01
N THR A 126 18.58 -14.13 -1.91
CA THR A 126 17.75 -14.64 -3.01
C THR A 126 17.32 -13.57 -4.02
N GLY A 127 17.60 -12.28 -3.77
CA GLY A 127 17.19 -11.16 -4.63
C GLY A 127 15.68 -10.90 -4.66
N LEU A 128 14.89 -11.55 -3.80
CA LEU A 128 13.45 -11.36 -3.71
C LEU A 128 13.09 -9.92 -3.33
N ARG A 129 13.87 -9.31 -2.43
CA ARG A 129 13.68 -7.90 -2.08
C ARG A 129 13.82 -6.98 -3.29
N ASP A 130 14.79 -7.24 -4.16
CA ASP A 130 15.03 -6.43 -5.36
C ASP A 130 13.89 -6.60 -6.37
N ALA A 131 13.38 -7.82 -6.51
CA ALA A 131 12.19 -8.11 -7.28
C ALA A 131 10.98 -7.31 -6.78
N VAL A 132 10.77 -7.25 -5.47
CA VAL A 132 9.69 -6.46 -4.85
C VAL A 132 9.94 -4.97 -5.05
N GLN A 133 11.18 -4.50 -4.92
CA GLN A 133 11.51 -3.10 -5.14
C GLN A 133 11.21 -2.65 -6.57
N LEU A 134 11.70 -3.39 -7.57
CA LEU A 134 11.44 -3.13 -8.99
C LEU A 134 9.97 -3.35 -9.35
N GLY A 135 9.36 -4.34 -8.70
CA GLY A 135 8.01 -4.78 -8.96
C GLY A 135 6.95 -3.88 -8.35
N LEU A 136 7.23 -3.14 -7.26
CA LEU A 136 6.25 -2.33 -6.52
C LEU A 136 6.51 -0.81 -6.57
N LEU A 137 7.76 -0.38 -6.83
CA LEU A 137 8.17 1.03 -6.80
C LEU A 137 8.55 1.56 -8.19
N SER A 138 8.48 2.89 -8.38
CA SER A 138 8.72 3.55 -9.68
C SER A 138 10.19 3.96 -9.91
N ASP A 139 10.59 4.25 -11.15
CA ASP A 139 11.99 4.58 -11.56
C ASP A 139 12.71 5.68 -10.74
N LYS A 140 11.99 6.56 -10.03
CA LYS A 140 12.62 7.55 -9.11
C LYS A 140 12.74 7.08 -7.66
N ASP A 141 11.99 6.05 -7.29
CA ASP A 141 12.20 5.29 -6.06
C ASP A 141 13.43 4.38 -6.15
N GLU A 142 14.11 4.27 -7.30
CA GLU A 142 15.45 3.66 -7.41
C GLU A 142 16.53 4.37 -6.56
N LYS A 143 16.25 5.60 -6.08
CA LYS A 143 17.08 6.28 -5.07
C LYS A 143 16.80 5.81 -3.64
N ARG A 144 15.72 5.07 -3.41
CA ARG A 144 15.30 4.57 -2.09
C ARG A 144 15.47 3.05 -2.08
N GLY A 145 16.12 2.52 -1.06
CA GLY A 145 16.15 1.08 -0.86
C GLY A 145 14.81 0.60 -0.31
N VAL A 146 14.51 -0.68 -0.46
CA VAL A 146 13.49 -1.34 0.36
C VAL A 146 14.19 -2.02 1.54
N ARG A 147 13.64 -1.87 2.74
CA ARG A 147 13.98 -2.69 3.90
C ARG A 147 12.80 -3.60 4.18
N ALA A 148 13.03 -4.90 4.14
CA ALA A 148 12.03 -5.90 4.50
C ALA A 148 12.36 -6.44 5.90
N GLU A 149 11.39 -6.33 6.80
CA GLU A 149 11.51 -6.75 8.19
C GLU A 149 10.61 -7.96 8.41
N LEU A 150 11.20 -9.10 8.79
CA LEU A 150 10.44 -10.29 9.10
C LEU A 150 9.47 -9.99 10.25
N TYR A 151 8.20 -10.35 10.07
CA TYR A 151 7.15 -10.02 11.03
C TYR A 151 6.55 -11.25 11.68
N LYS A 152 6.05 -12.21 10.90
CA LYS A 152 5.37 -13.40 11.45
C LYS A 152 5.37 -14.57 10.49
N LEU A 153 5.27 -15.76 11.08
CA LEU A 153 4.88 -16.99 10.39
C LEU A 153 3.38 -17.20 10.60
N ASN A 154 2.63 -17.53 9.53
CA ASN A 154 1.25 -17.95 9.66
C ASN A 154 1.05 -19.34 9.06
N VAL A 155 0.26 -20.16 9.74
CA VAL A 155 -0.14 -21.51 9.32
C VAL A 155 -1.67 -21.57 9.28
N TYR A 156 -2.21 -21.85 8.10
CA TYR A 156 -3.64 -22.01 7.87
C TYR A 156 -3.92 -23.47 7.53
N GLY A 157 -4.52 -24.22 8.46
CA GLY A 157 -5.01 -25.58 8.20
C GLY A 157 -6.40 -25.59 7.56
N GLU A 158 -7.02 -26.76 7.45
CA GLU A 158 -8.36 -26.89 6.85
C GLU A 158 -9.43 -26.01 7.55
N GLY A 159 -10.22 -25.30 6.75
CA GLY A 159 -11.24 -24.35 7.19
C GLY A 159 -10.68 -23.05 7.79
N ALA A 160 -9.36 -22.87 7.85
CA ALA A 160 -8.73 -21.62 8.30
C ALA A 160 -8.91 -20.51 7.26
N PHE A 161 -9.12 -19.28 7.71
CA PHE A 161 -9.34 -18.09 6.87
C PHE A 161 -8.98 -16.81 7.63
N PHE A 162 -8.94 -15.69 6.91
CA PHE A 162 -8.86 -14.36 7.52
C PHE A 162 -9.70 -13.37 6.71
N LYS A 163 -10.73 -12.79 7.32
CA LYS A 163 -11.66 -11.83 6.69
C LYS A 163 -10.99 -10.53 6.20
N PRO A 164 -11.70 -9.71 5.39
CA PRO A 164 -11.16 -8.48 4.80
C PRO A 164 -10.61 -7.50 5.84
N HIS A 165 -9.32 -7.20 5.74
CA HIS A 165 -8.62 -6.28 6.64
C HIS A 165 -7.57 -5.46 5.89
N LYS A 166 -7.05 -4.41 6.54
CA LYS A 166 -5.88 -3.64 6.06
C LYS A 166 -4.71 -3.81 7.03
N ASP A 167 -3.50 -3.52 6.57
CA ASP A 167 -2.34 -3.59 7.45
C ASP A 167 -2.32 -2.43 8.43
N THR A 168 -2.19 -2.76 9.71
CA THR A 168 -2.05 -1.78 10.78
C THR A 168 -0.76 -0.96 10.56
N PRO A 169 -0.85 0.37 10.36
CA PRO A 169 0.32 1.19 10.13
C PRO A 169 1.19 1.27 11.39
N ARG A 170 2.50 1.00 11.23
CA ARG A 170 3.50 1.04 12.32
C ARG A 170 4.38 2.30 12.30
N SER A 171 4.52 2.93 11.13
CA SER A 171 5.27 4.18 10.95
C SER A 171 4.93 4.80 9.58
N GLN A 172 5.29 6.07 9.35
CA GLN A 172 5.18 6.71 8.03
C GLN A 172 6.04 6.04 6.95
N SER A 173 7.13 5.37 7.37
CA SER A 173 8.07 4.73 6.45
C SER A 173 7.63 3.35 6.00
N MET A 174 6.67 2.72 6.70
CA MET A 174 6.07 1.45 6.28
C MET A 174 5.12 1.71 5.13
N PHE A 175 5.34 1.04 3.99
CA PHE A 175 4.55 1.29 2.78
C PHE A 175 3.79 0.07 2.29
N GLY A 176 4.14 -1.12 2.75
CA GLY A 176 3.52 -2.35 2.28
C GLY A 176 3.90 -3.59 3.08
N SER A 177 3.43 -4.72 2.59
CA SER A 177 3.72 -6.05 3.12
C SER A 177 4.16 -6.97 1.99
N LEU A 178 5.07 -7.88 2.30
CA LEU A 178 5.46 -9.00 1.45
C LEU A 178 5.00 -10.29 2.13
N VAL A 179 4.20 -11.07 1.42
CA VAL A 179 3.78 -12.42 1.82
C VAL A 179 4.50 -13.43 0.94
N VAL A 180 5.29 -14.29 1.57
CA VAL A 180 5.92 -15.45 0.95
C VAL A 180 5.14 -16.70 1.31
N VAL A 181 4.74 -17.47 0.31
CA VAL A 181 4.01 -18.73 0.44
C VAL A 181 4.95 -19.88 0.08
N PHE A 182 5.10 -20.82 0.99
CA PHE A 182 5.91 -22.02 0.80
C PHE A 182 5.14 -23.09 0.00
N PRO A 183 5.84 -24.04 -0.65
CA PRO A 183 5.23 -25.07 -1.50
C PRO A 183 4.60 -26.21 -0.68
N THR A 184 3.91 -25.90 0.42
CA THR A 184 3.23 -26.91 1.23
C THR A 184 1.96 -27.39 0.54
N PRO A 185 1.60 -28.70 0.61
CA PRO A 185 0.38 -29.18 -0.03
C PRO A 185 -0.87 -28.57 0.60
N HIS A 186 -1.68 -27.87 -0.21
CA HIS A 186 -2.96 -27.33 0.20
C HIS A 186 -3.87 -27.04 -1.00
N ALA A 187 -5.17 -26.94 -0.75
CA ALA A 187 -6.17 -26.41 -1.68
C ALA A 187 -6.91 -25.24 -1.04
N GLY A 188 -7.38 -24.28 -1.85
CA GLY A 188 -7.96 -23.04 -1.35
C GLY A 188 -6.91 -22.11 -0.74
N GLY A 189 -7.29 -21.22 0.18
CA GLY A 189 -6.33 -20.33 0.83
C GLY A 189 -5.82 -19.18 -0.04
N ALA A 190 -6.50 -18.88 -1.16
CA ALA A 190 -6.11 -17.79 -2.06
C ALA A 190 -6.13 -16.43 -1.32
N LEU A 191 -5.17 -15.57 -1.65
CA LEU A 191 -5.15 -14.19 -1.15
C LEU A 191 -5.97 -13.32 -2.09
N VAL A 192 -7.02 -12.69 -1.58
CA VAL A 192 -7.84 -11.73 -2.33
C VAL A 192 -7.42 -10.33 -1.94
N LEU A 193 -7.08 -9.50 -2.91
CA LEU A 193 -6.66 -8.11 -2.75
C LEU A 193 -7.74 -7.19 -3.31
N ARG A 194 -8.06 -6.11 -2.59
CA ARG A 194 -9.03 -5.09 -3.00
C ARG A 194 -8.42 -3.71 -2.86
N HIS A 195 -8.49 -2.94 -3.93
CA HIS A 195 -8.03 -1.55 -3.95
C HIS A 195 -8.98 -0.73 -4.81
N ASN A 196 -9.55 0.34 -4.24
CA ASN A 196 -10.63 1.08 -4.86
C ASN A 196 -11.81 0.16 -5.22
N ASP A 197 -12.24 0.15 -6.48
CA ASP A 197 -13.36 -0.66 -6.96
C ASP A 197 -12.89 -1.96 -7.65
N ASP A 198 -11.58 -2.26 -7.60
CA ASP A 198 -10.97 -3.44 -8.22
C ASP A 198 -10.69 -4.55 -7.20
N GLN A 199 -10.86 -5.81 -7.63
CA GLN A 199 -10.51 -7.01 -6.87
C GLN A 199 -9.58 -7.92 -7.68
N PHE A 200 -8.56 -8.46 -7.02
CA PHE A 200 -7.56 -9.35 -7.58
C PHE A 200 -7.42 -10.60 -6.72
N THR A 201 -7.15 -11.75 -7.35
CA THR A 201 -6.96 -13.02 -6.65
C THR A 201 -5.57 -13.58 -6.94
N PHE A 202 -4.83 -13.89 -5.89
CA PHE A 202 -3.54 -14.55 -5.95
C PHE A 202 -3.65 -15.97 -5.38
N ASP A 203 -3.63 -16.95 -6.29
CA ASP A 203 -3.73 -18.38 -5.96
C ASP A 203 -2.34 -19.02 -5.95
N ALA A 204 -1.70 -19.00 -4.78
CA ALA A 204 -0.37 -19.59 -4.61
C ALA A 204 -0.36 -21.12 -4.76
N ALA A 205 -1.46 -21.81 -4.41
CA ALA A 205 -1.57 -23.26 -4.53
C ALA A 205 -1.52 -23.67 -6.00
N ALA A 206 -2.25 -22.97 -6.87
CA ALA A 206 -2.21 -23.19 -8.30
C ALA A 206 -0.81 -22.87 -8.90
N LEU A 207 -0.19 -21.77 -8.47
CA LEU A 207 1.13 -21.34 -8.96
C LEU A 207 2.26 -22.32 -8.59
N LEU A 208 2.22 -22.88 -7.38
CA LEU A 208 3.21 -23.82 -6.87
C LEU A 208 2.89 -25.28 -7.22
N SER A 209 1.79 -25.55 -7.93
CA SER A 209 1.45 -26.90 -8.35
C SER A 209 2.58 -27.53 -9.17
N GLY A 210 3.08 -28.68 -8.71
CA GLY A 210 4.20 -29.39 -9.32
C GLY A 210 5.60 -28.78 -9.05
N ARG A 211 5.69 -27.72 -8.25
CA ARG A 211 6.95 -27.07 -7.87
C ARG A 211 7.26 -27.29 -6.39
N THR A 212 8.35 -27.98 -6.09
CA THR A 212 8.74 -28.32 -4.71
C THR A 212 9.92 -27.50 -4.20
N SER A 213 10.69 -26.88 -5.10
CA SER A 213 11.86 -26.03 -4.79
C SER A 213 11.60 -24.55 -5.09
N SER A 214 10.33 -24.14 -5.08
CA SER A 214 9.93 -22.77 -5.39
C SER A 214 9.00 -22.21 -4.32
N ILE A 215 9.12 -20.91 -4.07
CA ILE A 215 8.18 -20.15 -3.26
C ILE A 215 7.35 -19.25 -4.18
N ALA A 216 6.13 -18.95 -3.79
CA ALA A 216 5.32 -17.92 -4.42
C ALA A 216 5.34 -16.68 -3.53
N TYR A 217 5.34 -15.49 -4.11
CA TYR A 217 5.32 -14.25 -3.34
C TYR A 217 4.33 -13.25 -3.90
N VAL A 218 3.83 -12.41 -3.00
CA VAL A 218 3.00 -11.26 -3.33
C VAL A 218 3.37 -10.11 -2.38
N ALA A 219 3.65 -8.95 -2.95
CA ALA A 219 3.90 -7.72 -2.21
C ALA A 219 2.89 -6.66 -2.61
N PHE A 220 2.29 -5.98 -1.64
CA PHE A 220 1.21 -5.02 -1.85
C PHE A 220 1.33 -3.83 -0.91
N PHE A 221 0.75 -2.70 -1.29
CA PHE A 221 0.75 -1.50 -0.44
C PHE A 221 -0.12 -1.69 0.82
N SER A 222 0.27 -1.06 1.91
CA SER A 222 -0.30 -1.32 3.24
C SER A 222 -1.78 -0.89 3.39
N ASP A 223 -2.25 -0.02 2.51
CA ASP A 223 -3.65 0.44 2.43
C ASP A 223 -4.56 -0.48 1.59
N VAL A 224 -3.99 -1.51 0.95
CA VAL A 224 -4.74 -2.50 0.18
C VAL A 224 -5.48 -3.42 1.15
N GLU A 225 -6.81 -3.46 1.01
CA GLU A 225 -7.61 -4.41 1.77
C GLU A 225 -7.34 -5.81 1.23
N HIS A 226 -7.21 -6.77 2.14
CA HIS A 226 -6.92 -8.14 1.77
C HIS A 226 -7.59 -9.14 2.69
N GLU A 227 -7.85 -10.34 2.15
CA GLU A 227 -8.37 -11.48 2.90
C GLU A 227 -7.71 -12.77 2.43
N VAL A 228 -7.69 -13.76 3.32
CA VAL A 228 -7.31 -15.15 2.98
C VAL A 228 -8.59 -15.96 2.90
N ALA A 229 -8.92 -16.41 1.69
CA ALA A 229 -10.04 -17.32 1.45
C ALA A 229 -9.86 -18.63 2.25
N PRO A 230 -10.93 -19.37 2.55
CA PRO A 230 -10.81 -20.62 3.29
C PRO A 230 -9.84 -21.61 2.64
N VAL A 231 -8.97 -22.21 3.45
CA VAL A 231 -8.21 -23.40 3.06
C VAL A 231 -9.16 -24.59 3.06
N LEU A 232 -9.25 -25.28 1.92
CA LEU A 232 -10.17 -26.40 1.72
C LEU A 232 -9.55 -27.74 2.12
N SER A 233 -8.22 -27.86 2.06
CA SER A 233 -7.48 -29.02 2.55
C SER A 233 -6.00 -28.69 2.73
N GLY A 234 -5.30 -29.48 3.55
CA GLY A 234 -3.87 -29.33 3.80
C GLY A 234 -3.52 -28.11 4.65
N HIS A 235 -2.28 -27.62 4.50
CA HIS A 235 -1.78 -26.49 5.28
C HIS A 235 -1.09 -25.46 4.38
N ARG A 236 -1.54 -24.21 4.44
CA ARG A 236 -0.91 -23.07 3.81
C ARG A 236 0.03 -22.40 4.80
N VAL A 237 1.34 -22.46 4.54
CA VAL A 237 2.39 -21.88 5.40
C VAL A 237 2.98 -20.63 4.74
N THR A 238 3.05 -19.54 5.49
CA THR A 238 3.52 -18.25 4.96
C THR A 238 4.42 -17.48 5.91
N LEU A 239 5.38 -16.74 5.35
CA LEU A 239 6.07 -15.66 6.05
C LEU A 239 5.51 -14.31 5.62
N THR A 240 5.30 -13.41 6.57
CA THR A 240 4.96 -12.02 6.30
C THR A 240 6.12 -11.13 6.70
N TYR A 241 6.45 -10.18 5.83
CA TYR A 241 7.44 -9.13 6.07
C TYR A 241 6.77 -7.76 5.96
N ASN A 242 7.09 -6.86 6.88
CA ASN A 242 6.75 -5.44 6.75
C ASN A 242 7.77 -4.77 5.83
N LEU A 243 7.30 -3.99 4.85
CA LEU A 243 8.14 -3.27 3.89
C LEU A 243 8.25 -1.80 4.28
N TYR A 244 9.48 -1.33 4.40
CA TYR A 244 9.81 0.06 4.74
C TYR A 244 10.69 0.69 3.66
N TYR A 245 10.49 1.99 3.44
CA TYR A 245 11.44 2.78 2.68
C TYR A 245 12.78 2.87 3.43
N GLY A 246 13.88 2.59 2.75
CA GLY A 246 15.22 2.54 3.31
C GLY A 246 16.25 3.30 2.48
N THR A 247 17.49 3.29 2.95
CA THR A 247 18.64 3.88 2.23
C THR A 247 19.04 3.01 1.05
N ARG A 248 19.38 3.66 -0.08
CA ARG A 248 19.81 2.99 -1.31
C ARG A 248 20.89 1.95 -1.04
N ARG A 249 20.71 0.75 -1.61
CA ARG A 249 21.79 -0.19 -1.90
C ARG A 249 21.83 -0.39 -3.43
N ASN A 250 22.98 -0.78 -3.96
CA ASN A 250 23.06 -1.16 -5.37
C ASN A 250 22.06 -2.28 -5.62
N ILE A 251 21.17 -2.10 -6.60
CA ILE A 251 20.24 -3.13 -7.06
C ILE A 251 21.10 -4.14 -7.82
N PRO A 252 21.32 -5.36 -7.31
CA PRO A 252 21.99 -6.42 -8.05
C PRO A 252 21.14 -6.82 -9.27
N ALA A 253 21.74 -7.54 -10.22
CA ALA A 253 20.99 -8.12 -11.31
C ALA A 253 19.83 -9.00 -10.78
N PRO A 254 18.70 -9.08 -11.49
CA PRO A 254 17.57 -9.91 -11.07
C PRO A 254 18.01 -11.34 -10.77
N ALA A 255 17.47 -11.90 -9.69
CA ALA A 255 17.82 -13.24 -9.24
C ALA A 255 17.54 -14.29 -10.33
N ARG A 256 18.41 -15.30 -10.42
CA ARG A 256 18.16 -16.46 -11.27
C ARG A 256 16.94 -17.22 -10.74
N GLY A 257 16.04 -17.65 -11.62
CA GLY A 257 14.84 -18.42 -11.24
C GLY A 257 13.67 -17.58 -10.73
N LEU A 258 13.70 -16.25 -10.91
CA LEU A 258 12.59 -15.35 -10.61
C LEU A 258 11.63 -15.24 -11.81
N GLU A 259 10.38 -15.63 -11.60
CA GLU A 259 9.26 -15.43 -12.54
C GLU A 259 8.35 -14.32 -12.00
N VAL A 260 8.31 -13.16 -12.65
CA VAL A 260 7.44 -12.03 -12.26
C VAL A 260 6.16 -12.04 -13.11
N PHE A 261 4.99 -12.02 -12.46
CA PHE A 261 3.70 -12.21 -13.14
C PHE A 261 2.90 -10.92 -13.39
N GLN A 262 3.36 -9.77 -12.94
CA GLN A 262 2.61 -8.51 -13.01
C GLN A 262 3.54 -7.35 -13.45
N PRO A 263 3.02 -6.37 -14.22
CA PRO A 263 3.81 -5.45 -15.03
C PRO A 263 4.50 -4.34 -14.23
N PRO A 264 5.46 -3.61 -14.83
CA PRO A 264 6.04 -2.42 -14.24
C PRO A 264 4.96 -1.37 -13.93
N HIS A 265 5.02 -0.78 -12.73
CA HIS A 265 4.17 0.33 -12.30
C HIS A 265 4.26 1.54 -13.25
N ALA A 266 3.32 2.49 -13.14
CA ALA A 266 3.40 3.74 -13.90
C ALA A 266 4.75 4.44 -13.65
N SER A 267 5.58 4.49 -14.70
CA SER A 267 6.85 5.21 -14.65
C SER A 267 6.59 6.71 -14.47
N ALA A 268 7.38 7.33 -13.60
CA ALA A 268 7.40 8.79 -13.43
C ALA A 268 7.68 9.51 -14.77
N SER A 269 8.39 8.87 -15.71
CA SER A 269 8.63 9.42 -17.04
C SER A 269 7.35 9.48 -17.88
N THR A 270 6.54 8.42 -17.86
CA THR A 270 5.25 8.35 -18.56
C THR A 270 4.26 9.35 -17.99
N VAL A 271 4.16 9.44 -16.66
CA VAL A 271 3.31 10.43 -15.98
C VAL A 271 3.77 11.84 -16.31
N LYS A 272 5.08 12.11 -16.26
CA LYS A 272 5.66 13.40 -16.65
C LYS A 272 5.33 13.76 -18.09
N ALA A 273 5.49 12.82 -19.04
CA ALA A 273 5.19 13.07 -20.44
C ALA A 273 3.71 13.37 -20.68
N ALA A 274 2.80 12.64 -20.02
CA ALA A 274 1.37 12.88 -20.11
C ALA A 274 0.97 14.24 -19.50
N LEU A 275 1.50 14.57 -18.32
CA LEU A 275 1.25 15.85 -17.65
C LEU A 275 1.84 17.03 -18.45
N ALA A 276 3.06 16.89 -18.98
CA ALA A 276 3.68 17.92 -19.80
C ALA A 276 2.85 18.22 -21.06
N ALA A 277 2.41 17.18 -21.77
CA ALA A 277 1.56 17.35 -22.95
C ALA A 277 0.24 18.05 -22.61
N LEU A 278 -0.38 17.71 -21.47
CA LEU A 278 -1.59 18.35 -20.99
C LEU A 278 -1.37 19.86 -20.70
N LEU A 279 -0.28 20.20 -20.01
CA LEU A 279 0.04 21.59 -19.65
C LEU A 279 0.42 22.45 -20.87
N ASP A 280 1.05 21.84 -21.88
CA ASP A 280 1.46 22.52 -23.12
C ASP A 280 0.28 22.81 -24.08
N ALA A 281 -0.89 22.21 -23.82
CA ALA A 281 -2.05 22.44 -24.66
C ALA A 281 -2.65 23.85 -24.46
N PRO A 282 -2.82 24.65 -25.54
CA PRO A 282 -3.33 26.02 -25.47
C PRO A 282 -4.80 26.10 -25.04
N THR A 283 -5.57 25.06 -25.33
CA THR A 283 -7.01 24.96 -25.02
C THR A 283 -7.29 24.48 -23.61
N PHE A 284 -6.30 23.92 -22.91
CA PHE A 284 -6.45 23.42 -21.55
C PHE A 284 -6.22 24.56 -20.55
N LEU A 285 -7.18 24.88 -19.67
CA LEU A 285 -7.06 25.98 -18.68
C LEU A 285 -6.34 27.24 -19.23
N PRO A 286 -6.86 27.90 -20.28
CA PRO A 286 -6.17 29.03 -20.92
C PRO A 286 -5.97 30.22 -19.97
N ARG A 287 -6.87 30.38 -18.99
CA ARG A 287 -6.81 31.40 -17.92
C ARG A 287 -6.12 30.92 -16.64
N GLY A 288 -5.55 29.72 -16.64
CA GLY A 288 -5.03 29.08 -15.44
C GLY A 288 -6.13 28.53 -14.53
N GLY A 289 -5.73 28.00 -13.38
CA GLY A 289 -6.63 27.41 -12.39
C GLY A 289 -5.93 26.36 -11.53
N THR A 290 -6.65 25.75 -10.60
CA THR A 290 -6.11 24.71 -9.71
C THR A 290 -6.53 23.33 -10.20
N LEU A 291 -5.57 22.46 -10.50
CA LEU A 291 -5.82 21.04 -10.72
C LEU A 291 -5.85 20.30 -9.40
N GLY A 292 -6.84 19.42 -9.24
CA GLY A 292 -6.96 18.51 -8.11
C GLY A 292 -6.75 17.07 -8.53
N PHE A 293 -5.96 16.34 -7.75
CA PHE A 293 -5.76 14.91 -7.89
C PHE A 293 -6.08 14.24 -6.55
N GLY A 294 -7.16 13.48 -6.49
CA GLY A 294 -7.34 12.49 -5.44
C GLY A 294 -6.22 11.46 -5.54
N LEU A 295 -5.42 11.33 -4.49
CA LEU A 295 -4.40 10.30 -4.45
C LEU A 295 -5.05 8.93 -4.35
N ARG A 296 -4.41 7.94 -4.97
CA ARG A 296 -4.93 6.60 -5.09
C ARG A 296 -4.77 5.80 -3.80
N HIS A 297 -3.70 6.09 -3.05
CA HIS A 297 -3.43 5.42 -1.80
C HIS A 297 -3.88 6.22 -0.59
N ALA A 298 -4.23 5.50 0.47
CA ALA A 298 -4.34 6.09 1.79
C ALA A 298 -2.98 6.10 2.49
N TYR A 299 -2.76 7.12 3.32
CA TYR A 299 -1.48 7.35 3.97
C TYR A 299 -1.62 7.41 5.50
N PRO A 300 -0.66 6.86 6.24
CA PRO A 300 -0.66 6.91 7.70
C PRO A 300 -0.37 8.34 8.18
N ILE A 301 -1.31 8.91 8.92
CA ILE A 301 -1.20 10.21 9.58
C ILE A 301 -1.38 9.99 11.08
N PRO A 302 -0.62 10.69 11.95
CA PRO A 302 -0.77 10.53 13.40
C PRO A 302 -2.20 10.86 13.83
N LYS A 303 -2.74 10.10 14.80
CA LYS A 303 -4.08 10.34 15.35
C LYS A 303 -4.23 11.73 15.98
N VAL A 304 -3.14 12.24 16.57
CA VAL A 304 -3.06 13.56 17.18
C VAL A 304 -2.07 14.41 16.39
N TRP A 305 -2.55 15.52 15.82
CA TRP A 305 -1.72 16.52 15.17
C TRP A 305 -2.14 17.92 15.66
N THR A 306 -1.48 18.40 16.71
CA THR A 306 -1.80 19.68 17.35
C THR A 306 -1.04 20.87 16.73
N HIS A 307 -1.57 22.06 16.98
CA HIS A 307 -0.97 23.33 16.56
C HIS A 307 0.46 23.46 17.11
N GLY A 308 1.44 23.64 16.22
CA GLY A 308 2.87 23.75 16.56
C GLY A 308 3.71 22.52 16.24
N MET A 309 3.10 21.36 15.94
CA MET A 309 3.83 20.20 15.42
C MET A 309 4.16 20.34 13.93
N GLU A 310 5.27 19.76 13.51
CA GLU A 310 5.59 19.70 12.08
C GLU A 310 4.53 18.91 11.32
N SER A 311 4.06 19.50 10.21
CA SER A 311 3.02 18.87 9.41
C SER A 311 3.50 17.53 8.82
N PRO A 312 2.80 16.41 9.07
CA PRO A 312 3.11 15.13 8.45
C PRO A 312 2.96 15.17 6.93
N LEU A 313 2.20 16.14 6.37
CA LEU A 313 2.09 16.35 4.92
C LEU A 313 3.39 16.87 4.29
N LYS A 314 4.26 17.55 5.06
CA LYS A 314 5.57 18.01 4.56
C LYS A 314 6.48 16.82 4.28
N SER A 315 6.54 15.86 5.19
CA SER A 315 7.31 14.63 5.02
C SER A 315 6.61 13.64 4.10
N LEU A 316 5.28 13.70 3.95
CA LEU A 316 4.50 12.77 3.13
C LEU A 316 4.93 12.71 1.67
N GLY A 317 5.40 13.82 1.08
CA GLY A 317 5.97 13.79 -0.27
C GLY A 317 7.12 12.79 -0.43
N ALA A 318 7.79 12.45 0.69
CA ALA A 318 8.82 11.43 0.72
C ALA A 318 8.28 9.98 0.81
N TRP A 319 6.99 9.79 1.09
CA TRP A 319 6.39 8.49 1.40
C TRP A 319 5.21 8.14 0.47
N LEU A 320 5.03 8.90 -0.61
CA LEU A 320 4.01 8.62 -1.63
C LEU A 320 4.25 7.25 -2.29
N LYS A 321 3.15 6.57 -2.62
CA LYS A 321 3.12 5.20 -3.14
C LYS A 321 2.78 5.20 -4.63
N GLY A 322 3.42 4.33 -5.41
CA GLY A 322 3.05 4.02 -6.79
C GLY A 322 2.85 5.27 -7.67
N SER A 323 1.68 5.37 -8.32
CA SER A 323 1.37 6.46 -9.24
C SER A 323 1.25 7.84 -8.56
N ASP A 324 0.96 7.89 -7.25
CA ASP A 324 0.96 9.14 -6.49
C ASP A 324 2.37 9.74 -6.40
N ALA A 325 3.38 8.88 -6.17
CA ALA A 325 4.78 9.27 -6.15
C ALA A 325 5.25 9.74 -7.53
N ALA A 326 4.86 9.00 -8.57
CA ALA A 326 5.16 9.33 -9.96
C ALA A 326 4.56 10.70 -10.36
N LEU A 327 3.31 10.99 -9.95
CA LEU A 327 2.65 12.28 -10.14
C LEU A 327 3.38 13.42 -9.43
N PHE A 328 3.68 13.26 -8.14
CA PHE A 328 4.37 14.28 -7.36
C PHE A 328 5.75 14.60 -7.95
N ALA A 329 6.49 13.57 -8.37
CA ALA A 329 7.79 13.71 -9.03
C ALA A 329 7.67 14.36 -10.42
N ALA A 330 6.61 14.07 -11.17
CA ALA A 330 6.31 14.70 -12.46
C ALA A 330 6.03 16.19 -12.31
N CYS A 331 5.16 16.58 -11.37
CA CYS A 331 4.87 17.98 -11.05
C CYS A 331 6.16 18.75 -10.73
N THR A 332 6.95 18.23 -9.79
CA THR A 332 8.23 18.83 -9.38
C THR A 332 9.19 18.97 -10.57
N ALA A 333 9.29 17.96 -11.44
CA ALA A 333 10.17 17.97 -12.60
C ALA A 333 9.71 18.90 -13.73
N LEU A 334 8.45 19.34 -13.71
CA LEU A 334 7.88 20.32 -14.64
C LEU A 334 7.87 21.73 -14.05
N GLY A 335 8.39 21.92 -12.84
CA GLY A 335 8.40 23.22 -12.16
C GLY A 335 7.04 23.63 -11.61
N VAL A 336 6.04 22.74 -11.63
CA VAL A 336 4.71 23.02 -11.09
C VAL A 336 4.64 22.49 -9.66
N LYS A 337 4.42 23.39 -8.70
CA LYS A 337 4.56 23.06 -7.28
C LYS A 337 3.38 22.20 -6.79
N PRO A 338 3.61 20.93 -6.37
CA PRO A 338 2.55 20.10 -5.80
C PRO A 338 2.28 20.47 -4.33
N HIS A 339 1.00 20.53 -3.97
CA HIS A 339 0.53 20.82 -2.63
C HIS A 339 -0.29 19.65 -2.09
N LEU A 340 0.29 18.86 -1.19
CA LEU A 340 -0.44 17.79 -0.49
C LEU A 340 -1.40 18.38 0.54
N ARG A 341 -2.65 17.90 0.55
CA ARG A 341 -3.73 18.36 1.42
C ARG A 341 -4.58 17.19 1.89
N LEU A 342 -5.21 17.34 3.05
CA LEU A 342 -6.29 16.44 3.44
C LEU A 342 -7.58 16.88 2.75
N VAL A 343 -8.46 15.93 2.48
CA VAL A 343 -9.78 16.20 1.91
C VAL A 343 -10.83 15.44 2.71
N CYS A 344 -11.86 16.16 3.12
CA CYS A 344 -13.05 15.57 3.73
C CYS A 344 -14.30 15.96 2.95
N ARG A 345 -15.32 15.12 3.04
CA ARG A 345 -16.66 15.48 2.61
C ARG A 345 -17.42 16.08 3.78
N ASP A 346 -18.26 17.02 3.43
CA ASP A 346 -19.34 17.49 4.27
C ASP A 346 -20.27 16.32 4.65
N TYR A 347 -20.74 16.32 5.89
CA TYR A 347 -21.60 15.27 6.44
C TYR A 347 -23.09 15.64 6.34
N GLU A 348 -23.42 16.86 5.88
CA GLU A 348 -24.81 17.25 5.69
C GLU A 348 -25.50 16.38 4.62
N PRO A 349 -26.62 15.68 4.97
CA PRO A 349 -27.36 14.88 4.02
C PRO A 349 -27.82 15.72 2.82
N GLY A 350 -27.30 15.40 1.63
CA GLY A 350 -27.63 16.12 0.39
C GLY A 350 -26.64 17.22 -0.02
N CYS A 351 -25.60 17.49 0.78
CA CYS A 351 -24.49 18.36 0.43
C CYS A 351 -23.24 17.54 0.09
N GLU A 352 -22.81 17.54 -1.18
CA GLU A 352 -21.54 16.91 -1.59
C GLU A 352 -20.39 17.93 -1.62
N SER A 353 -20.30 18.83 -0.63
CA SER A 353 -19.21 19.80 -0.59
C SER A 353 -17.93 19.17 -0.03
N GLU A 354 -16.79 19.44 -0.67
CA GLU A 354 -15.48 18.96 -0.25
C GLU A 354 -14.75 20.08 0.50
N ILE A 355 -14.15 19.77 1.64
CA ILE A 355 -13.32 20.71 2.40
C ILE A 355 -11.88 20.23 2.33
N VAL A 356 -11.01 21.09 1.80
CA VAL A 356 -9.57 20.86 1.72
C VAL A 356 -8.93 21.46 2.96
N LEU A 357 -8.16 20.65 3.68
CA LEU A 357 -7.49 21.05 4.91
C LEU A 357 -5.97 21.04 4.73
N ASN A 358 -5.33 22.04 5.32
CA ASN A 358 -3.87 22.08 5.44
C ASN A 358 -3.38 21.28 6.65
N GLN A 359 -4.27 20.98 7.60
CA GLN A 359 -3.96 20.23 8.82
C GLN A 359 -5.11 19.35 9.32
N MET A 360 -4.78 18.33 10.12
CA MET A 360 -5.79 17.54 10.82
C MET A 360 -6.27 18.33 12.03
N LEU A 361 -7.58 18.35 12.24
CA LEU A 361 -8.21 19.09 13.32
C LEU A 361 -8.81 18.13 14.31
N GLU A 362 -8.35 18.24 15.56
CA GLU A 362 -8.99 17.54 16.68
C GLU A 362 -10.26 18.30 17.03
N LEU A 363 -11.35 17.80 16.47
CA LEU A 363 -12.67 18.28 16.75
C LEU A 363 -13.16 17.58 18.02
N GLY A 364 -13.28 18.31 19.12
CA GLY A 364 -13.79 17.77 20.40
C GLY A 364 -15.25 17.28 20.32
N ASP A 365 -15.69 16.58 21.35
CA ASP A 365 -17.02 15.92 21.41
C ASP A 365 -18.21 16.88 21.41
N CYS A 366 -17.98 18.19 21.59
CA CYS A 366 -19.02 19.21 21.78
C CYS A 366 -19.16 20.19 20.59
N ILE A 367 -18.79 19.79 19.37
CA ILE A 367 -18.87 20.68 18.21
C ILE A 367 -20.22 20.54 17.51
N GLU A 368 -21.02 21.62 17.58
CA GLU A 368 -22.35 21.71 16.95
C GLU A 368 -22.31 21.63 15.42
N SER A 369 -21.24 22.17 14.79
CA SER A 369 -20.99 22.07 13.35
C SER A 369 -19.51 21.76 13.09
N PRO A 370 -19.17 20.48 12.79
CA PRO A 370 -17.82 20.07 12.42
C PRO A 370 -17.27 20.91 11.27
N GLU A 371 -18.11 21.22 10.28
CA GLU A 371 -17.75 22.04 9.14
C GLU A 371 -17.34 23.47 9.54
N ALA A 372 -18.14 24.15 10.35
CA ALA A 372 -17.83 25.51 10.78
C ALA A 372 -16.48 25.56 11.51
N ALA A 373 -16.17 24.53 12.29
CA ALA A 373 -14.88 24.38 12.96
C ALA A 373 -13.73 24.07 11.98
N LEU A 374 -13.97 23.25 10.94
CA LEU A 374 -12.98 23.01 9.88
C LEU A 374 -12.65 24.27 9.09
N LEU A 375 -13.67 25.08 8.76
CA LEU A 375 -13.51 26.33 8.00
C LEU A 375 -12.88 27.45 8.84
N SER A 376 -13.23 27.55 10.13
CA SER A 376 -12.66 28.55 11.03
C SER A 376 -11.16 28.34 11.28
N ASP A 377 -10.70 27.09 11.22
CA ASP A 377 -9.29 26.73 11.40
C ASP A 377 -8.52 26.58 10.06
N GLY A 378 -8.94 27.35 9.05
CA GLY A 378 -8.21 27.50 7.79
C GLY A 378 -8.47 26.41 6.75
N GLY A 379 -9.47 25.57 6.95
CA GLY A 379 -10.05 24.74 5.91
C GLY A 379 -10.65 25.60 4.79
N ARG A 380 -10.57 25.10 3.55
CA ARG A 380 -11.18 25.76 2.40
C ARG A 380 -12.20 24.86 1.76
N ARG A 381 -13.44 25.34 1.68
CA ARG A 381 -14.49 24.69 0.91
C ARG A 381 -14.14 24.76 -0.58
N VAL A 382 -14.28 23.64 -1.27
CA VAL A 382 -14.27 23.57 -2.73
C VAL A 382 -15.64 24.07 -3.19
N THR A 383 -15.70 25.31 -3.68
CA THR A 383 -16.98 25.96 -4.04
C THR A 383 -17.34 25.77 -5.50
N ASP A 384 -16.33 25.61 -6.36
CA ASP A 384 -16.52 25.24 -7.76
C ASP A 384 -15.70 24.00 -8.07
N SER A 385 -16.37 22.84 -8.06
CA SER A 385 -15.80 21.58 -8.53
C SER A 385 -16.14 21.42 -10.00
N TYR A 386 -15.15 21.63 -10.87
CA TYR A 386 -15.34 21.42 -12.29
C TYR A 386 -14.92 20.02 -12.64
N THR A 387 -15.87 19.21 -13.11
CA THR A 387 -15.56 17.93 -13.74
C THR A 387 -15.44 18.16 -15.24
N PHE A 388 -14.37 17.61 -15.83
CA PHE A 388 -14.19 17.66 -17.26
C PHE A 388 -15.24 16.75 -17.94
N THR A 389 -16.01 17.28 -18.89
CA THR A 389 -17.15 16.57 -19.50
C THR A 389 -16.85 15.96 -20.87
N GLY A 390 -15.78 16.40 -21.54
CA GLY A 390 -15.54 16.04 -22.94
C GLY A 390 -16.43 16.77 -23.94
N ASP A 391 -17.30 17.68 -23.49
CA ASP A 391 -18.10 18.50 -24.40
C ASP A 391 -17.21 19.61 -25.01
N ALA A 392 -17.10 19.65 -26.34
CA ALA A 392 -16.29 20.66 -27.03
C ALA A 392 -16.78 22.11 -26.81
N GLN A 393 -18.06 22.31 -26.55
CA GLN A 393 -18.68 23.60 -26.28
C GLN A 393 -18.68 23.95 -24.78
N LYS A 394 -18.78 22.94 -23.91
CA LYS A 394 -18.77 23.09 -22.44
C LYS A 394 -17.80 22.10 -21.79
N PRO A 395 -16.47 22.24 -21.98
CA PRO A 395 -15.48 21.24 -21.57
C PRO A 395 -15.42 21.00 -20.07
N TRP A 396 -15.95 21.94 -19.28
CA TRP A 396 -16.03 21.86 -17.84
C TRP A 396 -17.47 22.04 -17.40
N GLU A 397 -17.97 21.12 -16.60
CA GLU A 397 -19.27 21.25 -15.95
C GLU A 397 -19.09 21.50 -14.46
N SER A 398 -19.76 22.56 -13.99
CA SER A 398 -19.81 22.92 -12.59
C SER A 398 -20.65 21.91 -11.85
N VAL A 399 -20.10 21.37 -10.77
CA VAL A 399 -20.83 20.62 -9.76
C VAL A 399 -20.91 21.54 -8.52
N LEU A 400 -22.12 22.04 -8.22
CA LEU A 400 -22.54 22.88 -7.08
C LEU A 400 -22.21 24.41 -7.10
N TYR A 401 -22.85 25.13 -6.15
CA TYR A 401 -23.34 26.53 -6.23
C TYR A 401 -22.51 27.54 -5.39
N ARG A 402 -22.23 28.68 -6.04
CA ARG A 402 -21.92 30.05 -5.58
C ARG A 402 -21.71 30.28 -4.05
N ASP A 403 -20.47 30.13 -3.59
CA ASP A 403 -19.90 30.95 -2.53
C ASP A 403 -18.61 31.62 -3.05
N SER A 404 -18.51 32.93 -2.86
CA SER A 404 -17.51 33.83 -3.45
C SER A 404 -16.13 33.76 -2.80
N PHE A 405 -15.93 32.91 -1.79
CA PHE A 405 -14.67 32.81 -1.03
C PHE A 405 -14.02 31.42 -1.04
N GLY A 406 -14.56 30.46 -1.79
CA GLY A 406 -14.00 29.10 -1.84
C GLY A 406 -12.97 28.85 -2.93
N LEU A 407 -12.43 27.63 -2.90
CA LEU A 407 -11.40 27.17 -3.82
C LEU A 407 -12.04 26.54 -5.05
N THR A 408 -11.78 27.08 -6.23
CA THR A 408 -12.10 26.42 -7.50
C THR A 408 -11.09 25.30 -7.77
N VAL A 409 -11.56 24.07 -7.95
CA VAL A 409 -10.71 22.90 -8.24
C VAL A 409 -11.22 22.16 -9.47
N HIS A 410 -10.30 21.88 -10.40
CA HIS A 410 -10.53 21.07 -11.59
C HIS A 410 -10.00 19.65 -11.32
N TRP A 411 -10.90 18.73 -10.95
CA TRP A 411 -10.50 17.38 -10.56
C TRP A 411 -10.15 16.51 -11.77
N VAL A 412 -8.92 16.00 -11.81
CA VAL A 412 -8.45 15.01 -12.78
C VAL A 412 -8.76 13.59 -12.31
N THR A 413 -8.45 13.33 -11.03
CA THR A 413 -8.88 12.14 -10.29
C THR A 413 -9.71 12.62 -9.12
N LYS A 414 -10.91 12.05 -8.91
CA LYS A 414 -11.75 12.43 -7.78
C LYS A 414 -11.04 12.04 -6.48
N ALA A 415 -11.12 12.90 -5.47
CA ALA A 415 -10.73 12.53 -4.13
C ALA A 415 -11.49 11.26 -3.70
N SER A 416 -10.75 10.24 -3.24
CA SER A 416 -11.34 9.12 -2.49
C SER A 416 -11.72 9.62 -1.11
N ALA A 417 -12.69 10.53 -1.06
CA ALA A 417 -13.22 11.10 0.16
C ALA A 417 -14.32 10.20 0.74
N LYS A 418 -14.17 8.86 0.60
CA LYS A 418 -15.16 7.93 1.16
C LYS A 418 -15.26 8.07 2.68
N ASP A 419 -14.21 8.56 3.38
CA ASP A 419 -14.19 8.53 4.86
C ASP A 419 -13.68 9.79 5.62
N GLY A 420 -13.15 10.83 4.96
CA GLY A 420 -12.57 12.00 5.65
C GLY A 420 -11.50 11.65 6.72
N PRO A 421 -11.01 12.61 7.54
CA PRO A 421 -10.09 12.36 8.65
C PRO A 421 -10.80 11.80 9.90
N ARG A 422 -12.09 11.46 9.80
CA ARG A 422 -12.97 11.20 10.95
C ARG A 422 -13.71 9.87 10.93
N SER A 423 -13.32 8.89 10.13
CA SER A 423 -13.73 7.54 10.45
C SER A 423 -12.80 7.00 11.54
N ALA A 424 -13.37 6.88 12.74
CA ALA A 424 -13.00 5.77 13.60
C ALA A 424 -13.25 4.52 12.77
N TYR A 425 -12.25 4.12 12.00
CA TYR A 425 -12.27 2.83 11.38
C TYR A 425 -12.40 1.87 12.56
N VAL A 426 -13.50 1.13 12.60
CA VAL A 426 -13.44 -0.26 13.04
C VAL A 426 -12.58 -0.98 11.98
N ALA A 427 -11.32 -0.57 11.84
CA ALA A 427 -10.37 -1.22 10.96
C ALA A 427 -10.06 -2.50 11.67
N TYR A 428 -10.59 -3.57 11.10
CA TYR A 428 -10.00 -4.86 11.32
C TYR A 428 -8.60 -4.79 10.74
N GLY A 429 -7.61 -4.85 11.63
CA GLY A 429 -6.20 -4.75 11.31
C GLY A 429 -5.48 -6.02 11.70
N ASN A 430 -4.20 -6.13 11.32
CA ASN A 430 -3.36 -7.22 11.81
C ASN A 430 -3.22 -7.19 13.34
N GLU A 431 -3.16 -5.99 13.91
CA GLU A 431 -3.10 -5.68 15.35
C GLU A 431 -3.82 -4.34 15.62
N ALA A 432 -4.11 -4.00 16.87
CA ALA A 432 -4.57 -2.65 17.21
C ALA A 432 -3.44 -1.62 17.02
N SER A 433 -3.77 -0.40 16.61
CA SER A 433 -2.84 0.75 16.63
C SER A 433 -3.52 1.95 17.25
N LEU A 434 -2.82 2.59 18.19
CA LEU A 434 -3.29 3.75 18.93
C LEU A 434 -2.79 5.08 18.32
N ASP A 435 -1.75 5.03 17.48
CA ASP A 435 -0.97 6.22 17.12
C ASP A 435 -1.22 6.72 15.69
N TRP A 436 -1.74 5.88 14.79
CA TRP A 436 -1.80 6.17 13.35
C TRP A 436 -3.17 5.84 12.73
N LEU A 437 -3.62 6.68 11.79
CA LEU A 437 -4.83 6.50 11.01
C LEU A 437 -4.52 6.58 9.51
N TYR A 438 -5.14 5.73 8.70
CA TYR A 438 -5.13 5.93 7.25
C TYR A 438 -6.11 7.02 6.87
N THR A 439 -5.64 8.00 6.09
CA THR A 439 -6.50 9.06 5.57
C THR A 439 -6.28 9.27 4.08
N GLY A 440 -7.33 9.73 3.41
CA GLY A 440 -7.30 10.16 2.03
C GLY A 440 -6.57 11.51 1.91
N VAL A 441 -5.65 11.59 0.96
CA VAL A 441 -4.89 12.79 0.67
C VAL A 441 -5.18 13.20 -0.78
N CYS A 442 -5.19 14.49 -1.05
CA CYS A 442 -5.20 15.01 -2.42
C CYS A 442 -3.93 15.83 -2.69
N LEU A 443 -3.60 15.92 -3.97
CA LEU A 443 -2.53 16.76 -4.49
C LEU A 443 -3.16 17.88 -5.31
N LEU A 444 -2.91 19.12 -4.91
CA LEU A 444 -3.35 20.31 -5.63
C LEU A 444 -2.16 20.93 -6.36
N VAL A 445 -2.42 21.41 -7.56
CA VAL A 445 -1.42 22.03 -8.44
C VAL A 445 -2.00 23.29 -9.05
N ASP A 446 -1.35 24.42 -8.79
CA ASP A 446 -1.70 25.70 -9.41
C ASP A 446 -1.11 25.75 -10.83
N VAL A 447 -1.96 25.97 -11.82
CA VAL A 447 -1.59 26.09 -13.23
C VAL A 447 -1.73 27.54 -13.65
N GLU A 448 -0.64 28.13 -14.13
CA GLU A 448 -0.65 29.49 -14.66
C GLU A 448 -1.44 29.59 -15.98
N PRO A 449 -1.96 30.78 -16.32
CA PRO A 449 -2.56 31.02 -17.63
C PRO A 449 -1.61 30.65 -18.78
N TYR A 450 -2.16 30.18 -19.91
CA TYR A 450 -1.37 29.64 -21.02
C TYR A 450 -0.27 30.60 -21.50
N VAL A 451 -0.60 31.89 -21.57
CA VAL A 451 0.32 32.97 -21.99
C VAL A 451 1.58 33.10 -21.12
N TYR A 452 1.57 32.59 -19.88
CA TYR A 452 2.74 32.60 -18.99
C TYR A 452 3.57 31.33 -19.14
N ARG A 453 2.92 30.19 -19.43
CA ARG A 453 3.59 28.89 -19.61
C ARG A 453 4.08 28.61 -21.03
N SER A 454 3.53 29.27 -22.06
CA SER A 454 3.97 29.15 -23.46
C SER A 454 5.31 29.85 -23.77
N GLY A 455 5.82 30.66 -22.83
CA GLY A 455 7.07 31.41 -23.02
C GLY A 455 6.98 32.60 -23.99
N GLU A 456 5.80 32.91 -24.54
CA GLU A 456 5.59 33.94 -25.57
C GLU A 456 5.83 35.39 -25.10
N ARG A 457 6.05 35.64 -23.79
CA ARG A 457 6.48 36.96 -23.28
C ARG A 457 7.88 37.40 -23.76
N GLY A 458 8.67 36.50 -24.36
CA GLY A 458 9.92 36.86 -25.02
C GLY A 458 9.75 37.70 -26.29
N ALA A 459 8.55 37.70 -26.90
CA ALA A 459 8.30 38.32 -28.20
C ALA A 459 7.69 39.74 -28.14
N TRP A 460 7.28 40.22 -26.96
CA TRP A 460 6.60 41.51 -26.78
C TRP A 460 7.35 42.49 -25.88
N ARG A 461 8.68 42.37 -25.81
CA ARG A 461 9.56 43.44 -25.32
C ARG A 461 10.39 43.97 -26.50
N VAL A 462 9.81 44.89 -27.26
CA VAL A 462 10.54 45.89 -28.07
C VAL A 462 10.01 47.25 -27.66
#